data_AF-A0A0B1TKN8-F1
#
_entry.id   AF-A0A0B1TKN8-F1
#
_cell.length_a   1.000
_cell.length_b   1.000
_cell.length_c   1.000
_cell.angle_alpha   90.00
_cell.angle_beta   90.00
_cell.angle_gamma   90.00
#
_symmetry.space_group_name_H-M   'P 1'
#
loop_
_entity.id
_entity.type
_entity.pdbx_description
1 polymer ?
#
loop_
_entity_poly.entity_id
_entity_poly.type
_entity_poly.pdbx_seq_one_letter_code
_entity_poly.pdbx_strand_id
1 'polypeptide(L)'
;MYTFVLEWTPAISQAYGETIPHGYIFAGFMVSAMMGSSIFKLLSKTGHPENFMRFVLLLSAACLAVPIIAPTSALLIFIAFLVFEVCVGIFWPSMGCLRGAYVPEETRSTTINLFRVPLNMIVIFILWQNYSMTAIFQFCVVFLLLAAMAQHVLYSHRTSAVLPEKTTSASNDRQSPKGETKSTSMSKSDSKSVA
;
A
#
# COMPACT_ATOMS: atom_id res chain seq x y z
N MET A 1 -14.31 -4.12 -1.56
CA MET A 1 -14.58 -5.50 -2.02
C MET A 1 -16.07 -5.80 -2.02
N TYR A 2 -16.77 -5.89 -0.87
CA TYR A 2 -18.20 -6.24 -0.86
C TYR A 2 -19.08 -5.30 -1.69
N THR A 3 -18.92 -3.99 -1.53
CA THR A 3 -19.62 -2.99 -2.33
C THR A 3 -19.29 -3.13 -3.82
N PHE A 4 -18.02 -3.35 -4.15
CA PHE A 4 -17.60 -3.57 -5.54
C PHE A 4 -18.28 -4.79 -6.16
N VAL A 5 -18.37 -5.92 -5.45
CA VAL A 5 -19.02 -7.16 -5.91
C VAL A 5 -20.53 -6.98 -6.15
N LEU A 6 -21.17 -6.04 -5.47
CA LEU A 6 -22.57 -5.69 -5.71
C LEU A 6 -22.73 -4.72 -6.88
N GLU A 7 -21.82 -3.75 -7.00
CA GLU A 7 -21.95 -2.62 -7.92
C GLU A 7 -21.32 -2.83 -9.31
N TRP A 8 -20.41 -3.79 -9.49
CA TRP A 8 -19.79 -4.01 -10.80
C TRP A 8 -20.79 -4.44 -11.88
N THR A 9 -21.79 -5.25 -11.51
CA THR A 9 -22.83 -5.73 -12.43
C THR A 9 -23.68 -4.57 -12.98
N PRO A 10 -24.29 -3.71 -12.14
CA PRO A 10 -25.03 -2.55 -12.64
C PRO A 10 -24.12 -1.51 -13.30
N ALA A 11 -22.86 -1.36 -12.88
CA ALA A 11 -21.94 -0.40 -13.49
C ALA A 11 -21.58 -0.76 -14.95
N ILE A 12 -21.34 -2.06 -15.23
CA ILE A 12 -21.04 -2.51 -16.60
C ILE A 12 -22.32 -2.61 -17.44
N SER A 13 -23.43 -3.08 -16.84
CA SER A 13 -24.71 -3.22 -17.55
C SER A 13 -25.23 -1.88 -18.09
N GLN A 14 -25.12 -0.81 -17.29
CA GLN A 14 -25.50 0.54 -17.71
C GLN A 14 -24.63 1.09 -18.88
N ALA A 15 -23.39 0.62 -19.01
CA ALA A 15 -22.46 1.11 -20.03
C ALA A 15 -22.47 0.30 -21.33
N TYR A 16 -22.91 -0.96 -21.31
CA TYR A 16 -22.83 -1.88 -22.46
C TYR A 16 -24.19 -2.19 -23.11
N GLY A 17 -25.31 -2.13 -22.38
CA GLY A 17 -26.67 -2.24 -22.96
C GLY A 17 -27.10 -3.62 -23.50
N GLU A 18 -26.18 -4.58 -23.67
CA GLU A 18 -26.46 -5.94 -24.14
C GLU A 18 -26.19 -7.02 -23.07
N THR A 19 -26.67 -8.26 -23.32
CA THR A 19 -26.46 -9.41 -22.44
C THR A 19 -24.99 -9.84 -22.44
N ILE A 20 -24.24 -9.39 -21.44
CA ILE A 20 -22.86 -9.79 -21.23
C ILE A 20 -22.83 -11.12 -20.46
N PRO A 21 -21.98 -12.08 -20.87
CA PRO A 21 -21.77 -13.27 -20.06
C PRO A 21 -20.96 -12.92 -18.79
N HIS A 22 -21.69 -12.59 -17.72
CA HIS A 22 -21.17 -12.18 -16.42
C HIS A 22 -20.11 -13.13 -15.83
N GLY A 23 -20.21 -14.43 -16.15
CA GLY A 23 -19.25 -15.45 -15.71
C GLY A 23 -17.81 -15.20 -16.19
N TYR A 24 -17.61 -14.75 -17.43
CA TYR A 24 -16.26 -14.51 -17.96
C TYR A 24 -15.62 -13.26 -17.34
N ILE A 25 -16.41 -12.21 -17.10
CA ILE A 25 -15.95 -11.00 -16.41
C ILE A 25 -15.51 -11.34 -14.99
N PHE A 26 -16.34 -12.09 -14.27
CA PHE A 26 -16.02 -12.52 -12.91
C PHE A 26 -14.79 -13.44 -12.86
N ALA A 27 -14.64 -14.35 -13.82
CA ALA A 27 -13.43 -15.15 -13.95
C ALA A 27 -12.19 -14.28 -14.19
N GLY A 28 -12.29 -13.24 -15.02
CA GLY A 28 -11.24 -12.25 -15.22
C GLY A 28 -10.84 -11.54 -13.92
N PHE A 29 -11.82 -11.12 -13.11
CA PHE A 29 -11.58 -10.54 -11.79
C PHE A 29 -10.83 -11.50 -10.86
N MET A 30 -11.24 -12.76 -10.80
CA MET A 30 -10.56 -13.79 -10.00
C MET A 30 -9.10 -14.00 -10.42
N VAL A 31 -8.85 -14.11 -11.73
CA VAL A 31 -7.48 -14.25 -12.26
C VAL A 31 -6.65 -13.01 -11.94
N SER A 32 -7.21 -11.82 -12.09
CA SER A 32 -6.51 -10.56 -11.78
C SER A 32 -6.15 -10.43 -10.30
N ALA A 33 -7.04 -10.84 -9.38
CA ALA A 33 -6.77 -10.87 -7.95
C ALA A 33 -5.65 -11.88 -7.58
N MET A 34 -5.65 -13.07 -8.22
CA MET A 34 -4.57 -14.05 -8.06
C MET A 34 -3.22 -13.53 -8.57
N MET A 35 -3.23 -12.80 -9.69
CA MET A 35 -2.06 -12.14 -10.23
C MET A 35 -1.52 -11.08 -9.25
N GLY A 36 -2.41 -10.27 -8.65
CA GLY A 36 -2.05 -9.32 -7.60
C GLY A 36 -1.35 -9.95 -6.40
N SER A 37 -1.83 -11.11 -5.94
CA SER A 37 -1.17 -11.85 -4.84
C SER A 37 0.24 -12.32 -5.20
N SER A 38 0.48 -12.67 -6.46
CA SER A 38 1.81 -13.06 -6.95
C SER A 38 2.74 -11.86 -7.08
N ILE A 39 2.22 -10.72 -7.56
CA ILE A 39 2.93 -9.44 -7.62
C ILE A 39 3.36 -9.00 -6.21
N PHE A 40 2.49 -9.14 -5.21
CA PHE A 40 2.83 -8.87 -3.80
C PHE A 40 4.02 -9.70 -3.33
N LYS A 41 4.09 -11.00 -3.65
CA LYS A 41 5.23 -11.86 -3.25
C LYS A 41 6.56 -11.38 -3.83
N LEU A 42 6.53 -10.83 -5.04
CA LEU A 42 7.72 -10.24 -5.67
C LEU A 42 8.09 -8.91 -5.01
N LEU A 43 7.13 -7.99 -4.84
CA LEU A 43 7.33 -6.69 -4.19
C LEU A 43 7.80 -6.82 -2.74
N SER A 44 7.27 -7.80 -2.00
CA SER A 44 7.64 -8.07 -0.62
C SER A 44 9.08 -8.60 -0.47
N LYS A 45 9.74 -9.05 -1.54
CA LYS A 45 11.17 -9.39 -1.51
C LYS A 45 12.07 -8.16 -1.65
N THR A 46 11.58 -7.09 -2.29
CA THR A 46 12.39 -5.92 -2.67
C THR A 46 12.24 -4.76 -1.68
N GLY A 47 11.19 -4.72 -0.87
CA GLY A 47 11.01 -3.65 0.11
C GLY A 47 9.92 -3.91 1.15
N HIS A 48 9.84 -3.02 2.13
CA HIS A 48 8.83 -3.07 3.19
C HIS A 48 7.42 -2.78 2.60
N PRO A 49 6.39 -3.53 3.03
CA PRO A 49 5.03 -3.41 2.51
C PRO A 49 4.37 -2.04 2.69
N GLU A 50 4.88 -1.24 3.61
CA GLU A 50 4.37 0.10 3.90
C GLU A 50 4.61 1.10 2.76
N ASN A 51 5.72 0.97 2.03
CA ASN A 51 6.08 1.93 1.00
C ASN A 51 5.21 1.81 -0.24
N PHE A 52 4.93 0.58 -0.69
CA PHE A 52 4.14 0.38 -1.91
C PHE A 52 2.63 0.41 -1.66
N MET A 53 2.15 0.14 -0.44
CA MET A 53 0.71 0.07 -0.19
C MET A 53 0.00 1.42 -0.39
N ARG A 54 0.65 2.54 -0.08
CA ARG A 54 0.08 3.88 -0.34
C ARG A 54 -0.24 4.07 -1.82
N PHE A 55 0.66 3.66 -2.70
CA PHE A 55 0.45 3.74 -4.15
C PHE A 55 -0.65 2.80 -4.62
N VAL A 56 -0.73 1.59 -4.05
CA VAL A 56 -1.80 0.62 -4.35
C VAL A 56 -3.19 1.18 -3.97
N LEU A 57 -3.29 1.84 -2.80
CA LEU A 57 -4.55 2.48 -2.37
C LEU A 57 -4.94 3.68 -3.25
N LEU A 58 -3.97 4.53 -3.61
CA LEU A 58 -4.22 5.65 -4.53
C LEU A 58 -4.65 5.17 -5.92
N LEU A 59 -3.98 4.14 -6.44
CA LEU A 59 -4.35 3.53 -7.71
C LEU A 59 -5.75 2.93 -7.65
N SER A 60 -6.10 2.24 -6.55
CA SER A 60 -7.45 1.71 -6.33
C SER A 60 -8.51 2.81 -6.32
N ALA A 61 -8.22 3.95 -5.68
CA ALA A 61 -9.11 5.10 -5.65
C ALA A 61 -9.29 5.70 -7.06
N ALA A 62 -8.21 5.82 -7.84
CA ALA A 62 -8.28 6.29 -9.22
C ALA A 62 -9.11 5.36 -10.10
N CYS A 63 -8.93 4.04 -9.97
CA CYS A 63 -9.72 3.04 -10.70
C CYS A 63 -11.22 3.11 -10.38
N LEU A 64 -11.61 3.34 -9.13
CA LEU A 64 -13.02 3.51 -8.76
C LEU A 64 -13.59 4.88 -9.13
N ALA A 65 -12.74 5.88 -9.40
CA ALA A 65 -13.19 7.17 -9.93
C ALA A 65 -13.54 7.12 -11.43
N VAL A 66 -12.98 6.16 -12.18
CA VAL A 66 -13.25 5.95 -13.61
C VAL A 66 -14.74 5.87 -13.98
N PRO A 67 -15.57 5.01 -13.36
CA PRO A 67 -17.00 4.93 -13.68
C PRO A 67 -17.78 6.21 -13.34
N ILE A 68 -17.21 7.10 -12.50
CA ILE A 68 -17.81 8.41 -12.16
C ILE A 68 -17.54 9.42 -13.28
N ILE A 69 -16.32 9.46 -13.80
CA ILE A 69 -15.88 10.48 -14.77
C ILE A 69 -16.21 10.09 -16.22
N ALA A 70 -16.20 8.79 -16.55
CA ALA A 70 -16.36 8.28 -17.90
C ALA A 70 -17.33 7.07 -17.94
N PRO A 71 -18.63 7.29 -17.67
CA PRO A 71 -19.62 6.22 -17.65
C PRO A 71 -19.92 5.62 -19.04
N THR A 72 -19.51 6.31 -20.12
CA THR A 72 -19.87 5.96 -21.51
C THR A 72 -19.08 4.77 -22.07
N SER A 73 -17.92 4.45 -21.49
CA SER A 73 -17.01 3.44 -22.04
C SER A 73 -16.93 2.19 -21.16
N ALA A 74 -17.74 1.17 -21.48
CA ALA A 74 -17.76 -0.11 -20.76
C ALA A 74 -16.38 -0.79 -20.70
N LEU A 75 -15.60 -0.71 -21.78
CA LEU A 75 -14.24 -1.26 -21.84
C LEU A 75 -13.31 -0.59 -20.83
N LEU A 76 -13.38 0.73 -20.69
CA LEU A 76 -12.53 1.50 -19.79
C LEU A 76 -12.89 1.19 -18.32
N ILE A 77 -14.18 1.09 -18.02
CA ILE A 77 -14.68 0.65 -16.70
C ILE A 77 -14.20 -0.77 -16.39
N PHE A 78 -14.28 -1.69 -17.36
CA PHE A 78 -13.83 -3.06 -17.19
C PHE A 78 -12.32 -3.17 -16.92
N ILE A 79 -11.49 -2.44 -17.67
CA ILE A 79 -10.04 -2.37 -17.41
C ILE A 79 -9.77 -1.78 -16.04
N ALA A 80 -10.46 -0.70 -15.66
CA ALA A 80 -10.30 -0.09 -14.34
C ALA A 80 -10.65 -1.06 -13.21
N PHE A 81 -11.71 -1.87 -13.38
CA PHE A 81 -12.10 -2.90 -12.44
C PHE A 81 -11.10 -4.06 -12.34
N LEU A 82 -10.50 -4.48 -13.46
CA LEU A 82 -9.41 -5.45 -13.46
C LEU A 82 -8.19 -4.93 -12.68
N VAL A 83 -7.78 -3.68 -12.92
CA VAL A 83 -6.66 -3.07 -12.19
C VAL A 83 -6.98 -2.93 -10.70
N PHE A 84 -8.22 -2.55 -10.37
CA PHE A 84 -8.69 -2.49 -8.99
C PHE A 84 -8.58 -3.87 -8.30
N GLU A 85 -8.99 -4.95 -8.96
CA GLU A 85 -8.89 -6.31 -8.42
C GLU A 85 -7.44 -6.77 -8.23
N VAL A 86 -6.52 -6.40 -9.14
CA VAL A 86 -5.07 -6.61 -8.92
C VAL A 86 -4.62 -5.88 -7.64
N CYS A 87 -5.05 -4.63 -7.45
CA CYS A 87 -4.70 -3.84 -6.27
C CYS A 87 -5.26 -4.47 -4.99
N VAL A 88 -6.50 -4.95 -5.00
CA VAL A 88 -7.11 -5.69 -3.89
C VAL A 88 -6.33 -6.98 -3.59
N GLY A 89 -5.91 -7.70 -4.63
CA GLY A 89 -5.07 -8.89 -4.52
C GLY A 89 -3.71 -8.63 -3.88
N ILE A 90 -3.13 -7.44 -4.06
CA ILE A 90 -1.90 -7.01 -3.37
C ILE A 90 -2.19 -6.58 -1.94
N PHE A 91 -3.31 -5.88 -1.72
CA PHE A 91 -3.69 -5.31 -0.43
C PHE A 91 -3.93 -6.38 0.65
N TRP A 92 -4.64 -7.47 0.31
CA TRP A 92 -4.95 -8.56 1.26
C TRP A 92 -3.72 -9.17 1.94
N PRO A 93 -2.73 -9.69 1.20
CA PRO A 93 -1.54 -10.29 1.80
C PRO A 93 -0.63 -9.25 2.47
N SER A 94 -0.56 -8.02 1.93
CA SER A 94 0.19 -6.92 2.56
C SER A 94 -0.36 -6.56 3.93
N MET A 95 -1.69 -6.41 4.05
CA MET A 95 -2.35 -6.18 5.33
C MET A 95 -2.21 -7.38 6.26
N GLY A 96 -2.20 -8.61 5.74
CA GLY A 96 -1.90 -9.81 6.51
C GLY A 96 -0.50 -9.77 7.16
N CYS A 97 0.52 -9.41 6.38
CA CYS A 97 1.90 -9.28 6.84
C CYS A 97 2.05 -8.18 7.89
N LEU A 98 1.49 -6.99 7.65
CA LEU A 98 1.56 -5.86 8.58
C LEU A 98 0.90 -6.20 9.93
N ARG A 99 -0.27 -6.86 9.91
CA ARG A 99 -0.94 -7.32 11.13
C ARG A 99 -0.14 -8.37 11.90
N GLY A 100 0.56 -9.26 11.19
CA GLY A 100 1.41 -10.28 11.81
C GLY A 100 2.65 -9.70 12.49
N ALA A 101 3.19 -8.59 12.00
CA ALA A 101 4.34 -7.92 12.59
C ALA A 101 3.98 -7.01 13.77
N TYR A 102 2.79 -6.39 13.75
CA TYR A 102 2.41 -5.33 14.71
C TYR A 102 1.50 -5.78 15.85
N VAL A 103 0.76 -6.88 15.73
CA VAL A 103 -0.23 -7.28 16.74
C VAL A 103 0.24 -8.53 17.49
N PRO A 104 0.41 -8.47 18.82
CA PRO A 104 0.76 -9.65 19.61
C PRO A 104 -0.27 -10.76 19.41
N GLU A 105 0.23 -12.00 19.33
CA GLU A 105 -0.52 -13.14 18.80
C GLU A 105 -1.81 -13.44 19.57
N GLU A 106 -1.87 -13.07 20.85
CA GLU A 106 -3.03 -13.27 21.74
C GLU A 106 -4.25 -12.38 21.42
N THR A 107 -4.07 -11.19 20.84
CA THR A 107 -5.18 -10.24 20.58
C THR A 107 -5.46 -10.00 19.09
N ARG A 108 -4.73 -10.68 18.20
CA ARG A 108 -4.84 -10.53 16.74
C ARG A 108 -6.24 -10.84 16.22
N SER A 109 -6.86 -11.93 16.69
CA SER A 109 -8.19 -12.35 16.25
C SER A 109 -9.27 -11.35 16.72
N THR A 110 -9.20 -10.94 17.98
CA THR A 110 -10.13 -9.97 18.58
C THR A 110 -10.07 -8.63 17.87
N THR A 111 -8.87 -8.11 17.61
CA THR A 111 -8.67 -6.83 16.92
C THR A 111 -9.22 -6.86 15.48
N ILE A 112 -9.00 -7.95 14.74
CA ILE A 112 -9.49 -8.11 13.37
C ILE A 112 -11.03 -8.19 13.33
N ASN A 113 -11.63 -8.91 14.27
CA ASN A 113 -13.10 -8.97 14.37
C ASN A 113 -13.68 -7.63 14.82
N LEU A 114 -13.04 -6.96 15.79
CA LEU A 114 -13.48 -5.66 16.31
C LEU A 114 -13.49 -4.58 15.23
N PHE A 115 -12.49 -4.53 14.33
CA PHE A 115 -12.47 -3.55 13.22
C PHE A 115 -13.42 -3.89 12.08
N ARG A 116 -13.82 -5.16 11.92
CA ARG A 116 -14.81 -5.57 10.93
C ARG A 116 -16.21 -5.09 11.27
N VAL A 117 -16.60 -5.06 12.54
CA VAL A 117 -17.95 -4.64 12.97
C VAL A 117 -18.27 -3.19 12.55
N PRO A 118 -17.49 -2.16 12.92
CA PRO A 118 -17.79 -0.78 12.52
C PRO A 118 -17.64 -0.56 11.01
N LEU A 119 -16.67 -1.22 10.36
CA LEU A 119 -16.49 -1.10 8.91
C LEU A 119 -17.68 -1.67 8.14
N ASN A 120 -18.18 -2.86 8.51
CA ASN A 120 -19.35 -3.44 7.86
C ASN A 120 -20.63 -2.69 8.22
N MET A 121 -20.75 -2.16 9.45
CA MET A 121 -21.88 -1.29 9.84
C MET A 121 -21.97 -0.03 8.97
N ILE A 122 -20.84 0.62 8.68
CA ILE A 122 -20.78 1.78 7.76
C ILE A 122 -21.24 1.38 6.36
N VAL A 123 -20.78 0.23 5.84
CA VAL A 123 -21.18 -0.27 4.52
C VAL A 123 -22.68 -0.55 4.47
N ILE A 124 -23.23 -1.22 5.50
CA ILE A 124 -24.67 -1.51 5.60
C ILE A 124 -25.48 -0.22 5.65
N PHE A 125 -25.02 0.79 6.40
CA PHE A 125 -25.70 2.09 6.47
C PHE A 125 -25.73 2.80 5.11
N ILE A 126 -24.63 2.78 4.35
CA ILE A 126 -24.56 3.35 2.99
C ILE A 126 -25.50 2.64 2.03
N LEU A 127 -25.58 1.31 2.10
CA LEU A 127 -26.48 0.51 1.28
C LEU A 127 -27.95 0.71 1.67
N TRP A 128 -28.26 0.82 2.96
CA TRP A 128 -29.63 1.02 3.45
C TRP A 128 -30.21 2.33 2.92
N GLN A 129 -29.39 3.38 2.85
CA GLN A 129 -29.85 4.70 2.41
C GLN A 129 -30.21 4.78 0.91
N ASN A 130 -30.03 3.70 0.12
CA ASN A 130 -30.37 3.62 -1.32
C ASN A 130 -29.82 4.80 -2.13
N TYR A 131 -28.56 5.19 -1.87
CA TYR A 131 -27.89 6.23 -2.65
C TYR A 131 -27.62 5.77 -4.09
N SER A 132 -27.48 6.73 -5.01
CA SER A 132 -27.14 6.40 -6.40
C SER A 132 -25.76 5.72 -6.49
N MET A 133 -25.56 4.88 -7.51
CA MET A 133 -24.30 4.14 -7.71
C MET A 133 -23.09 5.08 -7.70
N THR A 134 -23.23 6.28 -8.28
CA THR A 134 -22.20 7.31 -8.28
C THR A 134 -21.82 7.76 -6.87
N ALA A 135 -22.81 8.00 -6.00
CA ALA A 135 -22.56 8.39 -4.61
C ALA A 135 -21.86 7.26 -3.83
N ILE A 136 -22.26 6.00 -4.06
CA ILE A 136 -21.61 4.83 -3.46
C ILE A 136 -20.11 4.78 -3.86
N PHE A 137 -19.81 4.95 -5.15
CA PHE A 137 -18.42 5.01 -5.61
C PHE A 137 -17.66 6.23 -5.05
N GLN A 138 -18.28 7.40 -4.92
CA GLN A 138 -17.66 8.57 -4.28
C GLN A 138 -17.27 8.29 -2.83
N PHE A 139 -18.17 7.70 -2.03
CA PHE A 139 -17.85 7.31 -0.65
C PHE A 139 -16.72 6.29 -0.62
N CYS A 140 -16.71 5.30 -1.52
CA CYS A 140 -15.60 4.35 -1.62
C CYS A 140 -14.26 5.05 -1.92
N VAL A 141 -14.22 6.01 -2.84
CA VAL A 141 -13.01 6.78 -3.16
C VAL A 141 -12.55 7.58 -1.93
N VAL A 142 -13.46 8.28 -1.24
CA VAL A 142 -13.13 9.04 -0.02
C VAL A 142 -12.56 8.13 1.07
N PHE A 143 -13.17 6.97 1.31
CA PHE A 143 -12.66 6.01 2.29
C PHE A 143 -11.28 5.46 1.91
N LEU A 144 -11.03 5.18 0.63
CA LEU A 144 -9.72 4.74 0.16
C LEU A 144 -8.65 5.83 0.31
N LEU A 145 -9.00 7.10 0.06
CA LEU A 145 -8.11 8.23 0.30
C LEU A 145 -7.83 8.42 1.79
N LEU A 146 -8.84 8.32 2.65
CA LEU A 146 -8.67 8.36 4.10
C LEU A 146 -7.76 7.22 4.59
N ALA A 147 -7.93 6.01 4.05
CA ALA A 147 -7.04 4.88 4.34
C ALA A 147 -5.61 5.15 3.86
N ALA A 148 -5.43 5.71 2.66
CA ALA A 148 -4.12 6.10 2.15
C ALA A 148 -3.45 7.19 3.00
N MET A 149 -4.23 8.15 3.50
CA MET A 149 -3.74 9.16 4.44
C MET A 149 -3.38 8.55 5.79
N ALA A 150 -4.20 7.66 6.34
CA ALA A 150 -3.89 6.98 7.60
C ALA A 150 -2.60 6.15 7.49
N GLN A 151 -2.40 5.45 6.36
CA GLN A 151 -1.14 4.75 6.10
C GLN A 151 0.04 5.70 5.95
N HIS A 152 -0.15 6.86 5.31
CA HIS A 152 0.88 7.88 5.20
C HIS A 152 1.27 8.48 6.55
N VAL A 153 0.28 8.74 7.42
CA VAL A 153 0.50 9.23 8.79
C VAL A 153 1.26 8.17 9.60
N LEU A 154 0.87 6.90 9.52
CA LEU A 154 1.60 5.81 10.17
C LEU A 154 3.05 5.71 9.69
N TYR A 155 3.28 5.82 8.38
CA TYR A 155 4.63 5.86 7.82
C TYR A 155 5.44 7.06 8.35
N SER A 156 4.85 8.26 8.35
CA SER A 156 5.49 9.47 8.85
C SER A 156 5.84 9.39 10.35
N HIS A 157 4.95 8.83 11.17
CA HIS A 157 5.23 8.58 12.59
C HIS A 157 6.33 7.53 12.79
N ARG A 158 6.39 6.49 11.96
CA ARG A 158 7.50 5.51 12.00
C ARG A 158 8.83 6.12 11.58
N THR A 159 8.88 6.89 10.50
CA THR A 159 10.10 7.59 10.09
C THR A 159 10.56 8.55 11.17
N SER A 160 9.64 9.21 11.87
CA SER A 160 9.94 10.10 13.00
C SER A 160 10.43 9.34 14.24
N ALA A 161 9.91 8.15 14.51
CA ALA A 161 10.36 7.31 15.63
C ALA A 161 11.71 6.62 15.37
N VAL A 162 12.10 6.42 14.10
CA VAL A 162 13.42 5.88 13.71
C VAL A 162 14.51 6.98 13.68
N LEU A 163 14.12 8.26 13.75
CA LEU A 163 15.05 9.39 13.91
C LEU A 163 14.96 10.03 15.31
N PRO A 164 15.30 9.33 16.42
CA PRO A 164 15.74 10.04 17.60
C PRO A 164 17.20 10.44 17.39
N GLU A 165 17.49 11.73 17.59
CA GLU A 165 18.83 12.26 17.89
C GLU A 165 19.87 12.26 16.75
N LYS A 166 19.73 13.21 15.81
CA LYS A 166 20.94 13.83 15.23
C LYS A 166 21.43 14.92 16.21
N THR A 167 22.06 14.45 17.27
CA THR A 167 23.07 15.12 18.11
C THR A 167 22.96 16.65 18.18
N THR A 168 22.23 17.15 19.17
CA THR A 168 22.56 18.44 19.76
C THR A 168 23.80 18.25 20.62
N SER A 169 24.82 19.11 20.43
CA SER A 169 25.98 19.33 21.30
C SER A 169 27.07 18.25 21.37
N ALA A 170 28.06 18.36 20.47
CA ALA A 170 29.44 18.11 20.81
C ALA A 170 30.30 19.33 20.42
N SER A 171 30.46 20.22 21.40
CA SER A 171 31.71 20.93 21.71
C SER A 171 32.45 21.63 20.56
N ASN A 172 32.13 22.92 20.43
CA ASN A 172 33.06 24.05 20.50
C ASN A 172 34.55 23.71 20.31
N ASP A 173 35.08 24.12 19.15
CA ASP A 173 36.49 24.13 18.78
C ASP A 173 37.39 24.66 19.90
N ARG A 174 38.05 23.74 20.62
CA ARG A 174 39.35 23.99 21.26
C ARG A 174 40.43 23.22 20.50
N GLN A 175 41.08 23.95 19.61
CA GLN A 175 42.54 24.12 19.61
C GLN A 175 43.42 22.90 19.22
N SER A 176 43.85 22.92 17.93
CA SER A 176 45.12 22.45 17.33
C SER A 176 45.64 21.02 17.63
N PRO A 177 46.13 20.29 16.60
CA PRO A 177 47.56 20.40 16.30
C PRO A 177 47.92 20.38 14.81
N LYS A 178 48.88 21.26 14.48
CA LYS A 178 50.04 21.09 13.57
C LYS A 178 49.88 20.14 12.35
N GLY A 179 49.91 20.76 11.17
CA GLY A 179 51.13 20.74 10.35
C GLY A 179 51.37 19.48 9.52
N GLU A 180 50.92 19.56 8.27
CA GLU A 180 51.36 18.79 7.11
C GLU A 180 52.89 18.54 7.01
N THR A 181 53.19 17.31 6.58
CA THR A 181 54.15 16.98 5.52
C THR A 181 55.65 17.11 5.80
N LYS A 182 56.33 15.95 5.90
CA LYS A 182 57.66 15.79 5.32
C LYS A 182 57.92 14.36 4.81
N SER A 183 57.93 14.25 3.49
CA SER A 183 58.61 13.23 2.68
C SER A 183 60.06 13.03 3.15
N THR A 184 60.59 11.80 3.18
CA THR A 184 62.00 11.45 2.88
C THR A 184 62.19 9.91 2.84
N SER A 185 62.42 9.41 1.62
CA SER A 185 63.26 8.28 1.15
C SER A 185 63.61 7.07 2.05
N MET A 186 63.28 5.88 1.53
CA MET A 186 64.21 4.83 1.06
C MET A 186 65.55 4.62 1.82
N SER A 187 65.70 3.47 2.51
CA SER A 187 66.91 2.63 2.43
C SER A 187 66.69 1.25 3.06
N LYS A 188 67.14 0.21 2.33
CA LYS A 188 67.42 -1.14 2.81
C LYS A 188 68.42 -1.12 3.97
N SER A 189 68.29 -2.08 4.90
CA SER A 189 69.40 -2.95 5.35
C SER A 189 68.94 -3.96 6.41
N ASP A 190 69.05 -5.23 6.04
CA ASP A 190 69.53 -6.40 6.78
C ASP A 190 69.44 -6.56 8.32
N SER A 191 69.21 -7.84 8.64
CA SER A 191 69.83 -8.67 9.69
C SER A 191 69.06 -8.97 10.97
N LYS A 192 68.85 -10.30 11.13
CA LYS A 192 69.02 -11.14 12.35
C LYS A 192 67.96 -10.94 13.43
N SER A 193 67.58 -11.90 14.28
CA SER A 193 67.78 -13.34 14.50
C SER A 193 67.15 -13.57 15.90
N VAL A 194 66.71 -14.80 16.21
CA VAL A 194 66.32 -15.27 17.57
C VAL A 194 64.96 -14.73 18.03
N ALA A 195 63.99 -15.54 18.48
CA ALA A 195 64.01 -16.80 19.22
C ALA A 195 62.91 -17.75 18.72
#